data_AF-A0A0D1JC39-F1
#
_entry.id   AF-A0A0D1JC39-F1
#
_cell.length_a   1.000
_cell.length_b   1.000
_cell.length_c   1.000
_cell.angle_alpha   90.00
_cell.angle_beta   90.00
_cell.angle_gamma   90.00
#
_symmetry.space_group_name_H-M   'P 1'
#
loop_
_entity.id
_entity.type
_entity.pdbx_description
1 polymer ?
#
loop_
_entity_poly.entity_id
_entity_poly.type
_entity_poly.pdbx_seq_one_letter_code
_entity_poly.pdbx_strand_id
1 'polypeptide(L)'
;MLTDIQEIVQALPETTFFTTHLLPDYDYHNLLLVLDDPKNILKELHQALYSLSYFEPFLRRDIPFTPHITIARNQTKSQLDRLAHELMSKTIGLSVTFDTLVFEQIAENDQSIPLLKCHLT
;
A
#
# COMPACT_ATOMS: atom_id res chain seq x y z
N MET A 1 -9.27 -19.84 -3.89
CA MET A 1 -8.11 -19.02 -3.44
C MET A 1 -7.39 -18.41 -4.63
N LEU A 2 -6.62 -19.19 -5.40
CA LEU A 2 -5.86 -18.65 -6.54
C LEU A 2 -6.74 -18.04 -7.62
N THR A 3 -7.86 -18.68 -7.98
CA THR A 3 -8.78 -18.21 -9.02
C THR A 3 -9.45 -16.89 -8.63
N ASP A 4 -10.03 -16.81 -7.43
CA ASP A 4 -10.74 -15.60 -6.95
C ASP A 4 -9.82 -14.37 -6.91
N ILE A 5 -8.56 -14.56 -6.47
CA ILE A 5 -7.54 -13.50 -6.48
C ILE A 5 -7.22 -13.06 -7.91
N GLN A 6 -7.03 -13.99 -8.83
CA GLN A 6 -6.75 -13.67 -10.23
C GLN A 6 -7.90 -12.90 -10.88
N GLU A 7 -9.16 -13.30 -10.61
CA GLU A 7 -10.35 -12.60 -11.11
C GLU A 7 -10.43 -11.16 -10.58
N ILE A 8 -10.18 -10.95 -9.29
CA ILE A 8 -10.14 -9.60 -8.69
C ILE A 8 -9.05 -8.75 -9.37
N VAL A 9 -7.84 -9.30 -9.56
CA VAL A 9 -6.73 -8.54 -10.15
C VAL A 9 -6.97 -8.24 -11.63
N GLN A 10 -7.53 -9.18 -12.40
CA GLN A 10 -7.84 -8.98 -13.82
C GLN A 10 -8.97 -7.98 -14.06
N ALA A 11 -9.80 -7.72 -13.06
CA ALA A 11 -10.83 -6.69 -13.13
C ALA A 11 -10.29 -5.26 -12.90
N LEU A 12 -9.03 -5.12 -12.45
CA LEU A 12 -8.45 -3.81 -12.19
C LEU A 12 -8.03 -3.12 -13.49
N PRO A 13 -8.43 -1.87 -13.70
CA PRO A 13 -7.97 -1.10 -14.86
C PRO A 13 -6.50 -0.67 -14.67
N GLU A 14 -5.73 -0.64 -15.77
CA GLU A 14 -4.46 0.07 -15.79
C GLU A 14 -4.66 1.52 -15.30
N THR A 15 -3.97 1.86 -14.21
CA THR A 15 -4.16 3.14 -13.53
C THR A 15 -2.84 3.71 -13.08
N THR A 16 -2.68 5.02 -13.28
CA THR A 16 -1.58 5.80 -12.72
C THR A 16 -2.11 6.60 -11.54
N PHE A 17 -1.44 6.49 -10.41
CA PHE A 17 -1.71 7.23 -9.19
C PHE A 17 -0.66 8.34 -9.03
N PHE A 18 -1.03 9.42 -8.36
CA PHE A 18 -0.12 10.52 -8.07
C PHE A 18 0.12 10.61 -6.58
N THR A 19 1.34 10.92 -6.17
CA THR A 19 1.62 11.15 -4.74
C THR A 19 1.11 12.53 -4.33
N THR A 20 0.46 12.61 -3.16
CA THR A 20 -0.12 13.85 -2.66
C THR A 20 0.77 14.52 -1.62
N HIS A 21 1.10 13.79 -0.55
CA HIS A 21 1.84 14.32 0.58
C HIS A 21 2.59 13.22 1.32
N LEU A 22 3.50 13.66 2.19
CA LEU A 22 4.16 12.81 3.17
C LEU A 22 3.33 12.77 4.44
N LEU A 23 3.18 11.58 5.00
CA LEU A 23 2.47 11.36 6.25
C LEU A 23 3.39 10.61 7.23
N PRO A 24 3.89 11.28 8.28
CA PRO A 24 4.54 10.63 9.39
C PRO A 24 3.55 9.75 10.16
N ASP A 25 3.86 8.46 10.26
CA ASP A 25 3.12 7.51 11.08
C ASP A 25 3.93 7.26 12.36
N TYR A 26 3.54 7.95 13.44
CA TYR A 26 4.26 7.90 14.71
C TYR A 26 4.00 6.60 15.48
N ASP A 27 2.86 5.94 15.26
CA ASP A 27 2.53 4.71 15.97
C ASP A 27 3.38 3.55 15.44
N TYR A 28 3.55 3.50 14.11
CA TYR A 28 4.35 2.47 13.45
C TYR A 28 5.78 2.93 13.09
N HIS A 29 6.19 4.13 13.50
CA HIS A 29 7.54 4.67 13.32
C HIS A 29 7.97 4.72 11.84
N ASN A 30 7.04 5.04 10.94
CA ASN A 30 7.21 5.02 9.49
C ASN A 30 6.99 6.42 8.87
N LEU A 31 7.60 6.65 7.69
CA LEU A 31 7.24 7.76 6.83
C LEU A 31 6.54 7.22 5.59
N LEU A 32 5.32 7.71 5.35
CA LEU A 32 4.47 7.25 4.27
C LEU A 32 4.40 8.33 3.18
N LEU A 33 4.39 7.89 1.93
CA LEU A 33 4.08 8.71 0.76
C LEU A 33 2.67 8.34 0.29
N VAL A 34 1.72 9.24 0.51
CA VAL A 34 0.29 8.99 0.29
C VAL A 34 -0.04 9.10 -1.20
N LEU A 35 -0.80 8.14 -1.71
CA LEU A 35 -1.28 8.12 -3.09
C LEU A 35 -2.67 8.78 -3.17
N ASP A 36 -2.88 9.58 -4.20
CA ASP A 36 -4.19 10.04 -4.62
C ASP A 36 -4.92 8.89 -5.30
N ASP A 37 -6.10 8.54 -4.80
CA ASP A 37 -6.96 7.50 -5.36
C ASP A 37 -8.38 8.05 -5.55
N PRO A 38 -8.56 9.02 -6.47
CA PRO A 38 -9.82 9.76 -6.60
C PRO A 38 -10.94 8.88 -7.16
N LYS A 39 -10.59 7.79 -7.84
CA LYS A 39 -11.53 6.78 -8.35
C LYS A 39 -11.73 5.62 -7.37
N ASN A 40 -11.13 5.65 -6.18
CA ASN A 40 -11.18 4.60 -5.16
C ASN A 40 -10.72 3.22 -5.64
N ILE A 41 -9.86 3.13 -6.66
CA ILE A 41 -9.45 1.86 -7.26
C ILE A 41 -8.68 0.99 -6.26
N LEU A 42 -7.76 1.58 -5.48
CA LEU A 42 -7.01 0.84 -4.46
C LEU A 42 -7.88 0.51 -3.26
N LYS A 43 -8.85 1.36 -2.92
CA LYS A 43 -9.83 1.08 -1.87
C LYS A 43 -10.77 -0.07 -2.26
N GLU A 44 -11.24 -0.09 -3.50
CA GLU A 44 -12.07 -1.16 -4.05
C GLU A 44 -11.28 -2.47 -4.12
N LEU A 45 -10.02 -2.44 -4.55
CA LEU A 45 -9.13 -3.61 -4.47
C LEU A 45 -9.00 -4.12 -3.03
N HIS A 46 -8.70 -3.24 -2.08
CA HIS A 46 -8.60 -3.60 -0.66
C HIS A 46 -9.90 -4.26 -0.17
N GLN A 47 -11.05 -3.66 -0.46
CA GLN A 47 -12.35 -4.21 -0.06
C GLN A 47 -12.63 -5.57 -0.73
N ALA A 48 -12.32 -5.72 -2.02
CA ALA A 48 -12.50 -6.96 -2.76
C ALA A 48 -11.65 -8.08 -2.17
N LEU A 49 -10.37 -7.83 -1.86
CA LEU A 49 -9.48 -8.80 -1.22
C LEU A 49 -10.03 -9.22 0.15
N TYR A 50 -10.44 -8.28 0.99
CA TYR A 50 -10.98 -8.59 2.32
C TYR A 50 -12.43 -9.12 2.31
N SER A 51 -13.09 -9.18 1.14
CA SER A 51 -14.36 -9.91 0.98
C SER A 51 -14.17 -11.43 0.91
N LEU A 52 -12.93 -11.87 0.63
CA LEU A 52 -12.56 -13.29 0.59
C LEU A 52 -12.43 -13.83 2.01
N SER A 53 -13.05 -14.99 2.27
CA SER A 53 -13.15 -15.58 3.62
C SER A 53 -11.80 -15.86 4.30
N TYR A 54 -10.73 -16.03 3.54
CA TYR A 54 -9.38 -16.25 4.08
C TYR A 54 -8.62 -14.95 4.38
N PHE A 55 -9.04 -13.80 3.85
CA PHE A 55 -8.47 -12.50 4.20
C PHE A 55 -9.34 -11.75 5.23
N GLU A 56 -10.66 -11.93 5.20
CA GLU A 56 -11.61 -11.26 6.09
C GLU A 56 -11.20 -11.24 7.58
N PRO A 57 -10.70 -12.34 8.18
CA PRO A 57 -10.31 -12.34 9.59
C PRO A 57 -9.16 -11.39 9.94
N PHE A 58 -8.38 -10.97 8.94
CA PHE A 58 -7.24 -10.08 9.09
C PHE A 58 -7.59 -8.60 8.85
N LEU A 59 -8.84 -8.29 8.47
CA LEU A 59 -9.26 -6.91 8.21
C LEU A 59 -9.29 -6.08 9.51
N ARG A 60 -8.43 -5.06 9.59
CA ARG A 60 -8.44 -4.05 10.66
C ARG A 60 -9.47 -2.96 10.37
N ARG A 61 -10.67 -3.11 10.95
CA ARG A 61 -11.79 -2.16 10.79
C ARG A 61 -11.62 -0.87 11.60
N ASP A 62 -10.72 -0.87 12.57
CA ASP A 62 -10.40 0.26 13.43
C ASP A 62 -9.42 1.25 12.78
N ILE A 63 -8.77 0.87 11.67
CA ILE A 63 -7.82 1.71 10.95
C ILE A 63 -8.37 1.98 9.54
N PRO A 64 -8.65 3.24 9.16
CA PRO A 64 -9.04 3.58 7.80
C PRO A 64 -7.95 3.22 6.78
N PHE A 65 -8.32 2.56 5.70
CA PHE A 65 -7.38 2.25 4.62
C PHE A 65 -6.96 3.53 3.87
N THR A 66 -5.68 3.86 3.95
CA THR A 66 -5.06 4.96 3.21
C THR A 66 -4.03 4.36 2.25
N PRO A 67 -4.21 4.44 0.92
CA PRO A 67 -3.23 3.96 -0.04
C PRO A 67 -1.92 4.76 0.07
N HIS A 68 -0.81 4.06 0.30
CA HIS A 68 0.48 4.71 0.53
C HIS A 68 1.65 3.81 0.17
N ILE A 69 2.83 4.41 0.02
CA ILE A 69 4.12 3.73 -0.10
C ILE A 69 4.93 4.07 1.14
N THR A 70 5.42 3.07 1.87
CA THR A 70 6.36 3.31 2.97
C THR A 70 7.74 3.66 2.40
N ILE A 71 8.27 4.83 2.75
CA ILE A 71 9.57 5.31 2.25
C ILE A 71 10.66 5.38 3.34
N ALA A 72 10.29 5.25 4.61
CA ALA A 72 11.21 5.04 5.72
C ALA A 72 10.54 4.21 6.83
N ARG A 73 11.32 3.40 7.55
CA ARG A 73 10.86 2.54 8.66
C ARG A 73 11.72 2.72 9.90
N ASN A 74 11.17 2.39 11.08
CA ASN A 74 11.86 2.37 12.38
C ASN A 74 12.56 3.69 12.72
N GLN A 75 11.92 4.81 12.41
CA GLN A 75 12.44 6.15 12.69
C GLN A 75 11.85 6.69 13.98
N THR A 76 12.64 7.45 14.74
CA THR A 76 12.10 8.23 15.87
C THR A 76 11.21 9.35 15.35
N LYS A 77 10.33 9.88 16.20
CA LYS A 77 9.47 11.04 15.87
C LYS A 77 10.27 12.22 15.29
N SER A 78 11.39 12.59 15.92
CA SER A 78 12.23 13.69 15.44
C SER A 78 12.90 13.40 14.09
N GLN A 79 13.24 12.14 13.82
CA GLN A 79 13.75 11.72 12.52
C GLN A 79 12.67 11.80 11.44
N LEU A 80 11.44 11.37 11.74
CA LEU A 80 10.30 11.47 10.83
C LEU A 80 9.99 12.93 10.48
N ASP A 81 9.90 13.81 11.48
CA ASP A 81 9.63 15.24 11.27
C ASP A 81 10.70 15.87 10.37
N ARG A 82 11.96 15.55 10.63
CA ARG A 82 13.09 16.03 9.83
C ARG A 82 13.05 15.51 8.39
N LEU A 83 12.85 14.21 8.21
CA LEU A 83 12.78 13.59 6.88
C LEU A 83 11.60 14.15 6.07
N ALA A 84 10.43 14.28 6.69
CA ALA A 84 9.26 14.88 6.04
C ALA A 84 9.56 16.31 5.58
N HIS A 85 10.17 17.13 6.44
CA HIS A 85 10.54 18.50 6.09
C HIS A 85 11.57 18.56 4.94
N GLU A 86 12.64 17.76 5.02
CA GLU A 86 13.67 17.70 3.99
C GLU A 86 13.12 17.25 2.64
N LEU A 87 12.18 16.30 2.62
CA LEU A 87 11.58 15.77 1.41
C LEU A 87 10.48 16.68 0.82
N MET A 88 9.68 17.36 1.66
CA MET A 88 8.70 18.35 1.20
C MET A 88 9.37 19.48 0.42
N SER A 89 10.58 19.90 0.84
CA SER A 89 11.35 20.95 0.16
C SER A 89 11.80 20.58 -1.26
N LYS A 90 11.70 19.30 -1.64
CA LYS A 90 12.17 18.77 -2.92
C LYS A 90 11.06 18.54 -3.96
N THR A 91 9.81 18.94 -3.66
CA THR A 91 8.64 18.78 -4.55
C THR A 91 8.48 17.33 -5.04
N ILE A 92 7.95 16.45 -4.18
CA ILE A 92 7.67 15.06 -4.56
C ILE A 92 6.31 14.98 -5.24
N GLY A 93 6.30 15.19 -6.55
CA GLY A 93 5.20 14.77 -7.43
C GLY A 93 5.62 13.54 -8.20
N LEU A 94 5.43 12.35 -7.62
CA LEU A 94 5.67 11.09 -8.31
C LEU A 94 4.37 10.56 -8.90
N SER A 95 4.44 10.12 -10.15
CA SER A 95 3.44 9.24 -10.75
C SER A 95 3.84 7.79 -10.50
N VAL A 96 2.89 6.97 -10.06
CA VAL A 96 3.08 5.56 -9.76
C VAL A 96 2.11 4.74 -10.59
N THR A 97 2.64 3.77 -11.32
CA THR A 97 1.88 2.76 -12.05
C THR A 97 2.30 1.40 -11.50
N PHE A 98 1.34 0.53 -11.22
CA PHE A 98 1.60 -0.83 -10.80
C PHE A 98 1.28 -1.76 -11.98
N ASP A 99 2.14 -2.74 -12.24
CA ASP A 99 1.94 -3.76 -13.28
C ASP A 99 1.66 -5.15 -12.68
N THR A 100 1.89 -5.31 -11.39
CA THR A 100 1.90 -6.61 -10.72
C THR A 100 1.42 -6.46 -9.29
N LEU A 101 0.51 -7.34 -8.88
CA LEU A 101 0.17 -7.58 -7.48
C LEU A 101 0.89 -8.84 -6.99
N VAL A 102 1.61 -8.73 -5.88
CA VAL A 102 2.33 -9.85 -5.27
C VAL A 102 1.68 -10.21 -3.95
N PHE A 103 1.33 -11.48 -3.78
CA PHE A 103 0.89 -12.03 -2.50
C PHE A 103 2.07 -12.69 -1.82
N GLU A 104 2.35 -12.25 -0.61
CA GLU A 104 3.53 -12.67 0.14
C GLU A 104 3.10 -13.27 1.48
N GLN A 105 3.88 -14.25 1.92
CA GLN A 105 3.87 -14.71 3.30
C GLN A 105 4.95 -13.97 4.08
N ILE A 106 4.57 -13.38 5.22
CA ILE A 106 5.54 -12.88 6.19
C ILE A 106 5.96 -14.05 7.07
N ALA A 107 7.24 -14.44 6.99
CA ALA A 107 7.82 -15.49 7.80
C ALA A 107 8.06 -15.04 9.25
N GLU A 108 8.36 -15.97 10.16
CA GLU A 108 8.61 -15.68 11.59
C GLU A 108 9.77 -14.70 11.84
N ASN A 109 10.69 -14.58 10.90
CA ASN A 109 11.82 -13.66 10.92
C ASN A 109 11.55 -12.33 10.18
N ASP A 110 10.28 -11.99 9.96
CA ASP A 110 9.80 -10.82 9.19
C ASP A 110 10.26 -10.77 7.72
N GLN A 111 10.79 -11.87 7.18
CA GLN A 111 11.10 -11.95 5.76
C GLN A 111 9.83 -12.14 4.93
N SER A 112 9.75 -11.40 3.83
CA SER A 112 8.67 -11.55 2.86
C SER A 112 9.01 -12.65 1.84
N ILE A 113 8.11 -13.63 1.71
CA ILE A 113 8.24 -14.76 0.78
C ILE A 113 7.11 -14.67 -0.26
N PRO A 114 7.41 -14.38 -1.55
CA PRO A 114 6.38 -14.34 -2.58
C PRO A 114 5.73 -15.72 -2.80
N LEU A 115 4.40 -15.77 -2.73
CA LEU A 115 3.61 -16.96 -2.99
C LEU A 115 2.93 -16.94 -4.36
N LEU A 116 2.48 -15.76 -4.80
CA LEU A 116 1.77 -15.56 -6.06
C LEU A 116 2.09 -14.18 -6.64
N LYS A 117 2.23 -14.12 -7.97
CA LYS A 117 2.33 -12.87 -8.72
C LYS A 117 1.21 -12.85 -9.75
N CYS A 118 0.44 -11.76 -9.75
CA CYS A 118 -0.64 -11.52 -10.68
C CYS A 118 -0.31 -10.27 -11.48
N HIS A 119 -0.17 -10.40 -12.79
CA HIS A 119 0.03 -9.25 -13.67
C HIS A 119 -1.30 -8.57 -13.96
N LEU A 120 -1.29 -7.24 -13.93
CA LEU A 120 -2.37 -6.39 -14.40
C LEU A 120 -2.34 -6.41 -15.93
N THR A 121 -3.53 -6.44 -16.55
CA THR A 121 -3.71 -6.53 -18.01
C THR A 121 -3.91 -5.18 -18.67
#